data_AF-A0A928T3H1-F1
#
_entry.id   AF-A0A928T3H1-F1
#
_cell.length_a   1.000
_cell.length_b   1.000
_cell.length_c   1.000
_cell.angle_alpha   90.00
_cell.angle_beta   90.00
_cell.angle_gamma   90.00
#
_symmetry.space_group_name_H-M   'P 1'
#
loop_
_entity.id
_entity.type
_entity.pdbx_description
1 polymer ?
#
loop_
_entity_poly.entity_id
_entity_poly.type
_entity_poly.pdbx_seq_one_letter_code
_entity_poly.pdbx_strand_id
1 'polypeptide(L)'
;MKKAFALVALMLVVGCDKKEAAPTASTAAATPAPSAAPAATSAAAAPSAAPAPSAEKAEAEEEYEQEGLEKGEVIVGWLQDEKDPGQCAALPAKEAEKDKFDAKKIEEVAKMMKAKVVPKCPTELLQGTCKMMGMLVNYKGPEYTPDTAQAHCKKNRGKWFD
;
A
#
# COMPACT_ATOMS: atom_id res chain seq x y z
N MET A 1 54.39 10.26 7.62
CA MET A 1 54.48 8.80 7.86
C MET A 1 53.43 8.15 6.95
N LYS A 2 53.82 7.47 5.86
CA LYS A 2 53.92 5.99 5.72
C LYS A 2 52.58 5.33 6.16
N LYS A 3 51.76 4.61 5.36
CA LYS A 3 51.87 3.75 4.16
C LYS A 3 50.42 3.44 3.69
N ALA A 4 50.09 3.42 2.40
CA ALA A 4 50.03 2.26 1.48
C ALA A 4 48.84 1.29 1.80
N PHE A 5 47.85 1.07 0.92
CA PHE A 5 47.80 0.22 -0.30
C PHE A 5 46.81 -0.96 -0.08
N ALA A 6 45.87 -1.17 -1.02
CA ALA A 6 45.46 -2.45 -1.65
C ALA A 6 43.95 -2.41 -2.01
N LEU A 7 43.53 -2.41 -3.29
CA LEU A 7 43.50 -3.44 -4.34
C LEU A 7 42.29 -4.43 -4.27
N VAL A 8 41.39 -4.26 -5.26
CA VAL A 8 40.80 -5.26 -6.20
C VAL A 8 39.95 -6.44 -5.68
N ALA A 9 38.74 -6.58 -6.26
CA ALA A 9 38.21 -7.73 -7.03
C ALA A 9 36.66 -7.66 -7.02
N LEU A 10 35.93 -7.44 -8.12
CA LEU A 10 35.68 -8.25 -9.33
C LEU A 10 34.69 -9.43 -9.12
N MET A 11 33.51 -9.29 -9.76
CA MET A 11 32.56 -10.28 -10.29
C MET A 11 31.76 -11.18 -9.32
N LEU A 12 30.44 -11.22 -9.54
CA LEU A 12 29.68 -12.46 -9.78
C LEU A 12 28.40 -12.14 -10.58
N VAL A 13 28.41 -12.52 -11.85
CA VAL A 13 27.24 -12.66 -12.73
C VAL A 13 26.90 -14.15 -12.80
N VAL A 14 25.69 -14.53 -12.43
CA VAL A 14 25.03 -15.81 -12.78
C VAL A 14 23.52 -15.48 -12.78
N GLY A 15 22.73 -15.55 -13.85
CA GLY A 15 22.85 -16.38 -15.06
C GLY A 15 22.16 -17.73 -14.88
N CYS A 16 20.85 -17.76 -14.56
CA CYS A 16 20.07 -19.00 -14.50
C CYS A 16 19.48 -19.33 -15.89
N ASP A 17 20.21 -20.14 -16.64
CA ASP A 17 19.76 -20.81 -17.86
C ASP A 17 19.19 -22.21 -17.51
N LYS A 18 18.04 -22.54 -18.13
CA LYS A 18 17.75 -23.84 -18.75
C LYS A 18 17.57 -25.09 -17.88
N LYS A 19 16.34 -25.62 -17.91
CA LYS A 19 16.08 -27.07 -17.82
C LYS A 19 14.90 -27.47 -18.69
N GLU A 20 15.24 -28.05 -19.84
CA GLU A 20 14.36 -28.78 -20.74
C GLU A 20 14.55 -30.28 -20.46
N ALA A 21 13.45 -31.01 -20.26
CA ALA A 21 13.33 -32.44 -20.49
C ALA A 21 11.84 -32.88 -20.39
N ALA A 22 11.23 -33.19 -21.53
CA ALA A 22 10.15 -34.19 -21.65
C ALA A 22 10.81 -35.60 -21.65
N PRO A 23 10.13 -36.76 -21.43
CA PRO A 23 8.85 -37.21 -22.02
C PRO A 23 7.90 -37.82 -20.94
N THR A 24 6.71 -38.38 -21.14
CA THR A 24 6.15 -39.28 -22.16
C THR A 24 4.63 -39.37 -21.91
N ALA A 25 3.86 -39.65 -22.95
CA ALA A 25 2.41 -39.85 -22.92
C ALA A 25 1.96 -40.99 -21.99
N SER A 26 0.77 -40.85 -21.39
CA SER A 26 -0.09 -42.01 -21.13
C SER A 26 -1.56 -41.61 -21.13
N THR A 27 -2.28 -42.28 -22.01
CA THR A 27 -3.72 -42.26 -22.28
C THR A 27 -4.54 -42.61 -21.03
N ALA A 28 -5.58 -41.83 -20.77
CA ALA A 28 -6.77 -42.32 -20.07
C ALA A 28 -8.01 -41.77 -20.79
N ALA A 29 -8.67 -42.66 -21.52
CA ALA A 29 -9.94 -42.41 -22.18
C ALA A 29 -11.05 -42.25 -21.13
N ALA A 30 -11.88 -41.22 -21.29
CA ALA A 30 -13.13 -41.06 -20.57
C ALA A 30 -14.27 -40.89 -21.59
N THR A 31 -15.28 -41.73 -21.45
CA THR A 31 -16.62 -41.63 -22.05
C THR A 31 -17.57 -42.14 -20.94
N PRO A 32 -18.84 -41.68 -20.79
CA PRO A 32 -19.75 -41.28 -21.88
C PRO A 32 -20.60 -40.00 -21.68
N ALA A 33 -21.34 -39.65 -22.74
CA ALA A 33 -22.33 -38.58 -22.95
C ALA A 33 -23.71 -38.88 -22.27
N PRO A 34 -24.87 -38.16 -22.47
CA PRO A 34 -25.17 -37.01 -23.36
C PRO A 34 -26.13 -35.89 -22.82
N SER A 35 -26.34 -34.87 -23.67
CA SER A 35 -27.53 -33.99 -23.90
C SER A 35 -28.55 -33.69 -22.80
N ALA A 36 -28.80 -32.38 -22.58
CA ALA A 36 -30.12 -31.74 -22.77
C ALA A 36 -30.03 -30.21 -22.62
N ALA A 37 -30.62 -29.47 -23.58
CA ALA A 37 -31.18 -28.13 -23.39
C ALA A 37 -32.71 -28.27 -23.38
N PRO A 38 -33.47 -27.43 -22.63
CA PRO A 38 -34.12 -26.25 -23.22
C PRO A 38 -34.15 -25.03 -22.25
N ALA A 39 -33.95 -23.79 -22.71
CA ALA A 39 -34.90 -22.81 -23.28
C ALA A 39 -35.85 -22.08 -22.29
N ALA A 40 -35.65 -20.74 -22.25
CA ALA A 40 -36.61 -19.63 -22.19
C ALA A 40 -37.47 -19.34 -20.93
N THR A 41 -37.48 -18.08 -20.47
CA THR A 41 -38.53 -17.04 -20.77
C THR A 41 -38.65 -16.01 -19.61
N SER A 42 -38.57 -14.71 -19.95
CA SER A 42 -39.26 -13.50 -19.37
C SER A 42 -39.24 -13.23 -17.85
N ALA A 43 -39.32 -12.01 -17.32
CA ALA A 43 -39.39 -10.65 -17.83
C ALA A 43 -39.20 -9.65 -16.65
N ALA A 44 -38.74 -8.46 -17.00
CA ALA A 44 -39.15 -7.13 -16.51
C ALA A 44 -38.90 -6.64 -15.06
N ALA A 45 -38.40 -5.38 -15.04
CA ALA A 45 -38.80 -4.23 -14.22
C ALA A 45 -37.89 -3.79 -13.04
N ALA A 46 -36.95 -2.90 -13.39
CA ALA A 46 -36.73 -1.53 -12.87
C ALA A 46 -36.38 -1.31 -11.37
N PRO A 47 -35.95 -0.09 -10.99
CA PRO A 47 -34.55 0.30 -10.80
C PRO A 47 -34.18 0.36 -9.31
N SER A 48 -33.11 -0.32 -8.89
CA SER A 48 -32.58 -0.11 -7.54
C SER A 48 -31.88 1.24 -7.46
N ALA A 49 -32.42 2.08 -6.60
CA ALA A 49 -32.00 3.42 -6.27
C ALA A 49 -30.49 3.52 -6.02
N ALA A 50 -29.93 4.66 -6.44
CA ALA A 50 -28.61 5.11 -6.02
C ALA A 50 -28.51 5.06 -4.48
N PRO A 51 -27.44 4.50 -3.90
CA PRO A 51 -27.18 4.72 -2.49
C PRO A 51 -26.85 6.20 -2.29
N ALA A 52 -27.72 6.89 -1.56
CA ALA A 52 -27.39 8.14 -0.90
C ALA A 52 -26.13 7.93 -0.04
N PRO A 53 -25.25 8.93 0.10
CA PRO A 53 -24.06 8.80 0.93
C PRO A 53 -24.49 8.56 2.38
N SER A 54 -24.25 7.35 2.88
CA SER A 54 -24.27 7.09 4.31
C SER A 54 -23.28 8.06 4.96
N ALA A 55 -23.82 9.01 5.70
CA ALA A 55 -23.12 9.65 6.80
C ALA A 55 -22.83 8.55 7.83
N GLU A 56 -21.77 7.79 7.59
CA GLU A 56 -21.24 6.84 8.56
C GLU A 56 -20.69 7.68 9.72
N LYS A 57 -21.46 7.69 10.79
CA LYS A 57 -21.12 8.28 12.07
C LYS A 57 -19.89 7.53 12.57
N ALA A 58 -18.70 8.12 12.39
CA ALA A 58 -17.44 7.55 12.85
C ALA A 58 -17.54 7.25 14.35
N GLU A 59 -17.69 5.97 14.68
CA GLU A 59 -17.52 5.47 16.03
C GLU A 59 -16.06 5.75 16.42
N ALA A 60 -15.89 6.33 17.61
CA ALA A 60 -14.59 6.57 18.21
C ALA A 60 -13.94 5.23 18.57
N GLU A 61 -13.35 4.58 17.58
CA GLU A 61 -12.25 3.64 17.81
C GLU A 61 -11.19 4.42 18.59
N GLU A 62 -10.61 3.84 19.65
CA GLU A 62 -9.47 4.44 20.34
C GLU A 62 -8.46 4.88 19.28
N GLU A 63 -8.35 6.21 19.16
CA GLU A 63 -7.66 6.85 18.05
C GLU A 63 -6.19 6.57 18.28
N TYR A 64 -5.62 5.66 17.49
CA TYR A 64 -4.17 5.52 17.42
C TYR A 64 -3.59 6.93 17.20
N GLU A 65 -2.97 7.49 18.25
CA GLU A 65 -2.37 8.81 18.20
C GLU A 65 -1.21 8.72 17.21
N GLN A 66 -1.45 9.28 16.02
CA GLN A 66 -0.49 9.25 14.94
C GLN A 66 0.78 9.98 15.38
N GLU A 67 1.85 9.24 15.63
CA GLU A 67 3.12 9.83 16.06
C GLU A 67 3.68 10.82 15.04
N GLY A 68 4.29 11.89 15.56
CA GLY A 68 4.84 12.97 14.75
C GLY A 68 3.81 14.00 14.27
N LEU A 69 2.53 13.83 14.59
CA LEU A 69 1.50 14.85 14.40
C LEU A 69 1.76 16.04 15.32
N GLU A 70 1.84 17.24 14.78
CA GLU A 70 2.08 18.44 15.59
C GLU A 70 0.79 18.95 16.22
N LYS A 71 0.92 19.69 17.33
CA LYS A 71 -0.23 20.26 18.01
C LYS A 71 -1.03 21.18 17.08
N GLY A 72 -2.31 20.89 16.91
CA GLY A 72 -3.22 21.64 16.03
C GLY A 72 -3.23 21.13 14.58
N GLU A 73 -2.53 20.04 14.29
CA GLU A 73 -2.72 19.25 13.07
C GLU A 73 -3.76 18.14 13.29
N VAL A 74 -4.48 17.80 12.24
CA VAL A 74 -5.43 16.68 12.15
C VAL A 74 -5.13 15.89 10.89
N ILE A 75 -5.44 14.60 10.89
CA ILE A 75 -5.29 13.78 9.67
C ILE A 75 -6.50 14.02 8.77
N VAL A 76 -6.23 14.51 7.56
CA VAL A 76 -7.27 14.76 6.55
C VAL A 76 -7.44 13.61 5.56
N GLY A 77 -6.48 12.68 5.51
CA GLY A 77 -6.56 11.52 4.63
C GLY A 77 -5.41 10.56 4.82
N TRP A 78 -5.59 9.36 4.26
CA TRP A 78 -4.62 8.26 4.34
C TRP A 78 -4.33 7.73 2.94
N LEU A 79 -3.06 7.54 2.64
CA LEU A 79 -2.57 7.11 1.33
C LEU A 79 -1.68 5.88 1.51
N GLN A 80 -1.95 4.80 0.78
CA GLN A 80 -1.06 3.64 0.76
C GLN A 80 -0.29 3.62 -0.56
N ASP A 81 1.04 3.49 -0.49
CA ASP A 81 1.87 3.38 -1.70
C ASP A 81 1.49 2.11 -2.48
N GLU A 82 1.31 2.24 -3.80
CA GLU A 82 0.89 1.11 -4.64
C GLU A 82 2.02 0.13 -4.94
N LYS A 83 3.27 0.60 -4.90
CA LYS A 83 4.47 -0.21 -5.15
C LYS A 83 5.04 -0.82 -3.88
N ASP A 84 4.80 -0.18 -2.75
CA ASP A 84 5.31 -0.56 -1.45
C ASP A 84 4.15 -0.57 -0.43
N PRO A 85 3.36 -1.64 -0.38
CA PRO A 85 2.21 -1.72 0.52
C PRO A 85 2.62 -1.65 2.00
N GLY A 86 3.90 -1.85 2.32
CA GLY A 86 4.51 -1.61 3.62
C GLY A 86 4.64 -0.14 4.02
N GLN A 87 4.41 0.81 3.11
CA GLN A 87 4.37 2.25 3.40
C GLN A 87 2.94 2.79 3.31
N CYS A 88 2.52 3.47 4.37
CA CYS A 88 1.22 4.13 4.42
C CYS A 88 1.36 5.54 5.00
N ALA A 89 1.02 6.56 4.22
CA ALA A 89 1.15 7.96 4.59
C ALA A 89 -0.16 8.52 5.16
N ALA A 90 -0.10 9.12 6.33
CA ALA A 90 -1.09 10.06 6.85
C ALA A 90 -0.80 11.46 6.29
N LEU A 91 -1.85 12.16 5.87
CA LEU A 91 -1.79 13.56 5.46
C LEU A 91 -2.20 14.44 6.64
N PRO A 92 -1.26 15.00 7.41
CA PRO A 92 -1.59 15.99 8.41
C PRO A 92 -1.89 17.34 7.74
N ALA A 93 -2.88 18.03 8.26
CA ALA A 93 -3.15 19.42 7.94
C ALA A 93 -3.52 20.16 9.22
N LYS A 94 -3.30 21.47 9.26
CA LYS A 94 -3.81 22.28 10.37
C LYS A 94 -5.33 22.15 10.45
N GLU A 95 -5.88 22.11 11.65
CA GLU A 95 -7.33 22.00 11.84
C GLU A 95 -8.11 23.11 11.11
N ALA A 96 -7.57 24.33 11.06
CA ALA A 96 -8.15 25.46 10.33
C ALA A 96 -8.10 25.32 8.79
N GLU A 97 -7.35 24.35 8.27
CA GLU A 97 -7.16 24.11 6.84
C GLU A 97 -7.76 22.77 6.39
N LYS A 98 -8.34 21.99 7.30
CA LYS A 98 -8.91 20.68 6.98
C LYS A 98 -9.98 20.73 5.90
N ASP A 99 -10.80 21.79 5.91
CA ASP A 99 -11.85 22.02 4.91
C ASP A 99 -11.30 22.36 3.52
N LYS A 100 -9.99 22.61 3.40
CA LYS A 100 -9.32 22.75 2.11
C LYS A 100 -8.95 21.39 1.52
N PHE A 101 -8.98 20.29 2.28
CA PHE A 101 -8.60 18.96 1.84
C PHE A 101 -9.84 18.09 1.61
N ASP A 102 -10.59 18.39 0.57
CA ASP A 102 -11.69 17.55 0.11
C ASP A 102 -11.17 16.25 -0.52
N ALA A 103 -12.06 15.25 -0.67
CA ALA A 103 -11.77 13.96 -1.30
C ALA A 103 -11.02 14.11 -2.65
N LYS A 104 -11.41 15.06 -3.49
CA LYS A 104 -10.75 15.32 -4.79
C LYS A 104 -9.28 15.70 -4.63
N LYS A 105 -8.93 16.55 -3.65
CA LYS A 105 -7.54 16.96 -3.44
C LYS A 105 -6.72 15.81 -2.87
N ILE A 106 -7.30 15.03 -1.96
CA ILE A 106 -6.66 13.82 -1.42
C ILE A 106 -6.39 12.82 -2.55
N GLU A 107 -7.33 12.63 -3.48
CA GLU A 107 -7.13 11.81 -4.68
C GLU A 107 -6.06 12.37 -5.63
N GLU A 108 -5.97 13.70 -5.79
CA GLU A 108 -4.89 14.32 -6.58
C GLU A 108 -3.52 14.08 -5.94
N VAL A 109 -3.39 14.25 -4.61
CA VAL A 109 -2.16 13.93 -3.89
C VAL A 109 -1.83 12.44 -4.04
N ALA A 110 -2.81 11.56 -3.91
CA ALA A 110 -2.66 10.12 -4.10
C ALA A 110 -2.07 9.80 -5.49
N LYS A 111 -2.61 10.39 -6.56
CA LYS A 111 -2.11 10.23 -7.93
C LYS A 111 -0.69 10.76 -8.11
N MET A 112 -0.37 11.92 -7.56
CA MET A 112 1.00 12.47 -7.62
C MET A 112 2.00 11.55 -6.92
N MET A 113 1.59 10.93 -5.82
CA MET A 113 2.42 10.01 -5.04
C MET A 113 2.41 8.58 -5.56
N LYS A 114 1.57 8.23 -6.55
CA LYS A 114 1.33 6.84 -6.98
C LYS A 114 0.90 5.96 -5.81
N ALA A 115 0.02 6.53 -5.00
CA ALA A 115 -0.60 5.92 -3.86
C ALA A 115 -2.11 5.82 -4.10
N LYS A 116 -2.75 4.90 -3.39
CA LYS A 116 -4.20 4.78 -3.33
C LYS A 116 -4.72 5.42 -2.04
N VAL A 117 -5.87 6.07 -2.11
CA VAL A 117 -6.57 6.54 -0.91
C VAL A 117 -7.11 5.32 -0.17
N VAL A 118 -6.84 5.24 1.12
CA VAL A 118 -7.34 4.17 2.01
C VAL A 118 -8.14 4.80 3.16
N PRO A 119 -9.07 4.05 3.78
CA PRO A 119 -9.86 4.60 4.89
C PRO A 119 -9.01 4.88 6.13
N LYS A 120 -7.98 4.06 6.39
CA LYS A 120 -7.06 4.18 7.52
C LYS A 120 -5.76 3.45 7.20
N CYS A 121 -4.63 3.95 7.70
CA CYS A 121 -3.39 3.18 7.67
C CYS A 121 -3.44 2.09 8.75
N PRO A 122 -3.20 0.82 8.39
CA PRO A 122 -3.13 -0.23 9.41
C PRO A 122 -1.89 -0.01 10.28
N THR A 123 -2.10 -0.17 11.58
CA THR A 123 -1.10 0.06 12.64
C THR A 123 -0.55 -1.27 13.18
N GLU A 124 -1.08 -2.40 12.73
CA GLU A 124 -0.55 -3.73 13.05
C GLU A 124 0.85 -3.90 12.46
N LEU A 125 1.81 -4.34 13.27
CA LEU A 125 3.22 -4.49 12.91
C LEU A 125 3.89 -3.19 12.44
N LEU A 126 3.43 -2.04 12.95
CA LEU A 126 4.09 -0.77 12.76
C LEU A 126 5.51 -0.82 13.35
N GLN A 127 6.49 -0.44 12.53
CA GLN A 127 7.90 -0.38 12.92
C GLN A 127 8.33 1.02 13.35
N GLY A 128 7.50 2.02 13.04
CA GLY A 128 7.70 3.43 13.36
C GLY A 128 7.17 4.33 12.24
N THR A 129 7.23 5.64 12.51
CA THR A 129 6.66 6.67 11.64
C THR A 129 7.73 7.65 11.18
N CYS A 130 7.70 8.05 9.92
CA CYS A 130 8.59 9.06 9.36
C CYS A 130 7.84 10.30 8.92
N LYS A 131 8.15 11.47 9.49
CA LYS A 131 7.68 12.76 8.95
C LYS A 131 8.58 13.21 7.81
N MET A 132 8.07 13.21 6.58
CA MET A 132 8.78 13.68 5.39
C MET A 132 7.87 14.49 4.49
N MET A 133 8.36 15.64 3.99
CA MET A 133 7.61 16.55 3.12
C MET A 133 6.20 16.92 3.67
N GLY A 134 6.07 17.05 4.99
CA GLY A 134 4.79 17.38 5.63
C GLY A 134 3.80 16.22 5.73
N MET A 135 4.21 14.98 5.45
CA MET A 135 3.39 13.77 5.57
C MET A 135 3.99 12.81 6.60
N LEU A 136 3.16 11.97 7.22
CA LEU A 136 3.57 10.98 8.21
C LEU A 136 3.50 9.59 7.59
N VAL A 137 4.65 9.01 7.24
CA VAL A 137 4.74 7.70 6.59
C VAL A 137 4.97 6.62 7.63
N ASN A 138 3.97 5.76 7.82
CA ASN A 138 4.00 4.56 8.64
C ASN A 138 4.69 3.44 7.87
N TYR A 139 5.73 2.85 8.46
CA TYR A 139 6.41 1.66 7.91
C TYR A 139 5.90 0.42 8.63
N LYS A 140 5.42 -0.57 7.88
CA LYS A 140 4.83 -1.79 8.44
C LYS A 140 5.27 -3.05 7.72
N GLY A 141 5.02 -4.17 8.40
CA GLY A 141 5.15 -5.51 7.84
C GLY A 141 6.59 -6.01 7.79
N PRO A 142 6.80 -7.26 7.35
CA PRO A 142 8.09 -7.94 7.44
C PRO A 142 9.18 -7.38 6.51
N GLU A 143 8.78 -6.54 5.53
CA GLU A 143 9.72 -5.86 4.63
C GLU A 143 10.49 -4.75 5.34
N TYR A 144 9.92 -4.20 6.43
CA TYR A 144 10.54 -3.18 7.23
C TYR A 144 10.88 -3.71 8.63
N THR A 145 12.07 -3.35 9.06
CA THR A 145 12.51 -3.40 10.46
C THR A 145 12.66 -1.95 10.92
N PRO A 146 12.73 -1.67 12.23
CA PRO A 146 12.92 -0.30 12.71
C PRO A 146 14.19 0.33 12.12
N ASP A 147 15.28 -0.44 12.02
CA ASP A 147 16.54 0.00 11.41
C ASP A 147 16.42 0.32 9.91
N THR A 148 15.78 -0.57 9.12
CA THR A 148 15.63 -0.34 7.67
C THR A 148 14.65 0.79 7.37
N ALA A 149 13.57 0.90 8.14
CA ALA A 149 12.60 1.97 8.05
C ALA A 149 13.22 3.32 8.44
N GLN A 150 13.96 3.38 9.54
CA GLN A 150 14.66 4.58 9.97
C GLN A 150 15.73 5.00 8.95
N ALA A 151 16.49 4.04 8.39
CA ALA A 151 17.46 4.33 7.34
C ALA A 151 16.79 4.89 6.07
N HIS A 152 15.65 4.32 5.67
CA HIS A 152 14.86 4.81 4.54
C HIS A 152 14.33 6.23 4.81
N CYS A 153 13.79 6.47 6.00
CA CYS A 153 13.33 7.78 6.44
C CYS A 153 14.44 8.84 6.37
N LYS A 154 15.61 8.54 6.94
CA LYS A 154 16.78 9.44 6.94
C LYS A 154 17.30 9.70 5.52
N LYS A 155 17.34 8.68 4.65
CA LYS A 155 17.75 8.83 3.24
C LYS A 155 16.85 9.81 2.49
N ASN A 156 15.57 9.83 2.81
CA ASN A 156 14.59 10.76 2.25
C ASN A 156 14.47 12.07 3.03
N ARG A 157 15.43 12.37 3.92
CA ARG A 157 15.49 13.57 4.77
C ARG A 157 14.27 13.76 5.67
N GLY A 158 13.64 12.65 6.06
CA GLY A 158 12.56 12.66 7.03
C GLY A 158 13.05 12.66 8.48
N LYS A 159 12.14 12.98 9.39
CA LYS A 159 12.31 12.87 10.84
C LYS A 159 11.65 11.56 11.30
N TRP A 160 12.40 10.73 12.00
CA TRP A 160 11.92 9.46 12.54
C TRP A 160 11.24 9.63 13.90
N PHE A 161 10.19 8.84 14.12
CA PHE A 161 9.42 8.66 15.35
C PHE A 161 9.27 7.15 15.55
N ASP A 162 9.50 6.68 16.77
CA ASP A 162 9.70 5.26 17.10
C ASP A 162 8.47 4.69 17.78
#